data_AF-A0A059KJZ2-F1
#
_entry.id   AF-A0A059KJZ2-F1
#
_cell.length_a   1.000
_cell.length_b   1.000
_cell.length_c   1.000
_cell.angle_alpha   90.00
_cell.angle_beta   90.00
_cell.angle_gamma   90.00
#
_symmetry.space_group_name_H-M   'P 1'
#
loop_
_entity.id
_entity.type
_entity.pdbx_description
1 polymer ?
#
loop_
_entity_poly.entity_id
_entity_poly.type
_entity_poly.pdbx_seq_one_letter_code
_entity_poly.pdbx_strand_id
1 'polypeptide(L)'
;MRITEAGGVFSAKVEKVFDPAKQDARCEKCSDERKDQPVVGLSIVRGVKASASDPTLWDGGEILDPNNGKTYKVRMKPVDGGRRLEVRGYIGAPLLGRTQTWVRVD
;
A
#
# COMPACT_ATOMS: atom_id res chain seq x y z
N MET A 1 3.71 -4.07 7.52
CA MET A 1 3.57 -2.72 6.92
C MET A 1 3.23 -1.77 8.04
N ARG A 2 3.80 -0.56 8.05
CA ARG A 2 3.41 0.49 9.01
C ARG A 2 2.60 1.55 8.30
N ILE A 3 1.37 1.75 8.74
CA ILE A 3 0.46 2.79 8.24
C ILE A 3 0.58 4.02 9.14
N THR A 4 0.64 5.20 8.54
CA THR A 4 0.69 6.49 9.25
C THR A 4 -0.35 7.43 8.66
N GLU A 5 -0.87 8.33 9.49
CA GLU A 5 -1.85 9.34 9.11
C GLU A 5 -1.30 10.73 9.45
N ALA A 6 -1.55 11.69 8.56
CA ALA A 6 -1.32 13.11 8.79
C ALA A 6 -2.37 13.95 8.05
N GLY A 7 -3.17 14.72 8.80
CA GLY A 7 -4.17 15.63 8.24
C GLY A 7 -5.27 14.92 7.42
N GLY A 8 -5.68 13.73 7.85
CA GLY A 8 -6.65 12.86 7.16
C GLY A 8 -6.08 12.09 5.98
N VAL A 9 -4.77 12.16 5.75
CA VAL A 9 -4.09 11.47 4.64
C VAL A 9 -3.26 10.30 5.17
N PHE A 10 -3.56 9.12 4.67
CA PHE A 10 -2.92 7.87 5.02
C PHE A 10 -1.81 7.51 4.02
N SER A 11 -0.71 7.02 4.57
CA SER A 11 0.41 6.44 3.81
C SER A 11 0.87 5.16 4.50
N ALA A 12 1.57 4.28 3.78
CA ALA A 12 2.13 3.07 4.36
C ALA A 12 3.53 2.79 3.85
N LYS A 13 4.41 2.38 4.77
CA LYS A 13 5.78 1.94 4.47
C LYS A 13 5.98 0.45 4.76
N VAL A 14 6.88 -0.16 4.01
CA VAL A 14 7.35 -1.52 4.31
C VAL A 14 8.19 -1.45 5.57
N GLU A 15 7.76 -2.15 6.61
CA GLU A 15 8.47 -2.16 7.90
C GLU A 15 9.44 -3.32 8.00
N LYS A 16 9.06 -4.47 7.44
CA LYS A 16 9.86 -5.70 7.46
C LYS A 16 9.47 -6.54 6.25
N VAL A 17 10.46 -7.23 5.69
CA VAL A 17 10.28 -8.31 4.72
C VAL A 17 10.59 -9.60 5.45
N PHE A 18 9.76 -10.64 5.27
CA PHE A 18 9.96 -11.92 5.96
C PHE A 18 10.84 -12.89 5.18
N ASP A 19 10.95 -12.69 3.86
CA ASP A 19 11.86 -13.46 3.02
C ASP A 19 13.32 -13.05 3.34
N PRO A 20 14.15 -13.96 3.89
CA PRO A 20 15.54 -13.64 4.24
C PRO A 20 16.39 -13.30 3.02
N ALA A 21 16.04 -13.81 1.83
CA ALA A 21 16.76 -13.48 0.59
C ALA A 21 16.48 -12.06 0.09
N LYS A 22 15.50 -11.35 0.69
CA LYS A 22 15.03 -10.03 0.24
C LYS A 22 15.18 -8.94 1.29
N GLN A 23 15.98 -9.15 2.34
CA GLN A 23 16.20 -8.13 3.38
C GLN A 23 16.79 -6.83 2.80
N ASP A 24 17.74 -6.96 1.87
CA ASP A 24 18.43 -5.82 1.24
C ASP A 24 17.88 -5.47 -0.15
N ALA A 25 16.68 -5.98 -0.49
CA ALA A 25 16.07 -5.71 -1.78
C ALA A 25 15.90 -4.20 -1.99
N ARG A 26 16.15 -3.73 -3.22
CA ARG A 26 15.94 -2.35 -3.65
C ARG A 26 14.86 -2.26 -4.72
N CYS A 27 14.16 -1.13 -4.82
CA CYS A 27 13.20 -0.93 -5.91
C CYS A 27 13.89 -0.51 -7.21
N GLU A 28 14.59 -1.44 -7.86
CA GLU A 28 15.35 -1.17 -9.08
C GLU A 28 14.47 -0.72 -10.25
N LYS A 29 13.24 -1.21 -10.30
CA LYS A 29 12.28 -0.96 -11.39
C LYS A 29 11.42 0.28 -11.18
N CYS A 30 11.44 0.89 -9.99
CA CYS A 30 10.74 2.14 -9.74
C CYS A 30 11.28 3.24 -10.66
N SER A 31 10.43 4.19 -11.05
CA SER A 31 10.79 5.29 -11.96
C SER A 31 10.74 6.68 -11.31
N ASP A 32 10.38 6.77 -10.03
CA ASP A 32 10.29 8.03 -9.27
C ASP A 32 11.38 8.08 -8.19
N GLU A 33 11.23 8.96 -7.18
CA GLU A 33 12.20 9.11 -6.09
C GLU A 33 12.38 7.85 -5.22
N ARG A 34 11.55 6.82 -5.43
CA ARG A 34 11.70 5.50 -4.82
C ARG A 34 12.66 4.59 -5.59
N LYS A 35 13.13 5.00 -6.78
CA LYS A 35 14.10 4.23 -7.57
C LYS A 35 15.37 3.98 -6.77
N ASP A 36 15.79 2.71 -6.83
CA ASP A 36 16.97 2.17 -6.16
C ASP A 36 16.97 2.34 -4.63
N GLN A 37 15.86 2.80 -4.02
CA GLN A 37 15.76 2.87 -2.56
C GLN A 37 15.57 1.47 -1.96
N PRO A 38 16.07 1.23 -0.72
CA PRO A 38 15.78 -0.01 0.02
C PRO A 38 14.27 -0.22 0.12
N VAL A 39 13.82 -1.46 -0.12
CA VAL A 39 12.40 -1.83 -0.02
C VAL A 39 11.95 -1.72 1.43
N VAL A 40 12.76 -2.17 2.39
CA VAL A 40 12.51 -1.90 3.81
C VAL A 40 12.64 -0.38 4.06
N GLY A 41 11.59 0.21 4.65
CA GLY A 41 11.45 1.65 4.84
C GLY A 41 10.73 2.37 3.71
N LEU A 42 10.56 1.74 2.53
CA LEU A 42 9.97 2.38 1.36
C LEU A 42 8.48 2.68 1.57
N SER A 43 8.08 3.92 1.31
CA SER A 43 6.67 4.34 1.28
C SER A 43 6.02 3.86 -0.02
N ILE A 44 5.25 2.77 0.07
CA ILE A 44 4.61 2.14 -1.08
C ILE A 44 3.14 2.53 -1.23
N VAL A 45 2.48 3.01 -0.17
CA VAL A 45 1.10 3.55 -0.24
C VAL A 45 1.14 5.04 0.07
N ARG A 46 0.47 5.85 -0.74
CA ARG A 46 0.43 7.31 -0.58
C ARG A 46 -0.93 7.91 -0.92
N GLY A 47 -1.26 9.01 -0.26
CA GLY A 47 -2.38 9.86 -0.64
C GLY A 47 -3.78 9.29 -0.38
N VAL A 48 -3.88 8.22 0.42
CA VAL A 48 -5.16 7.56 0.69
C VAL A 48 -5.97 8.41 1.68
N LYS A 49 -7.27 8.58 1.45
CA LYS A 49 -8.16 9.33 2.32
C LYS A 49 -9.45 8.54 2.57
N ALA A 50 -10.21 8.92 3.58
CA ALA A 50 -11.57 8.39 3.74
C ALA A 50 -12.38 8.68 2.47
N SER A 51 -13.10 7.68 1.97
CA SER A 51 -13.87 7.83 0.74
C SER A 51 -15.05 8.74 0.97
N ALA A 52 -15.29 9.67 0.04
CA ALA A 52 -16.42 10.58 0.11
C ALA A 52 -17.75 9.91 -0.27
N SER A 53 -17.70 8.77 -0.96
CA SER A 53 -18.89 8.06 -1.46
C SER A 53 -19.26 6.82 -0.67
N ASP A 54 -18.33 6.26 0.11
CA ASP A 54 -18.57 5.08 0.94
C ASP A 54 -17.82 5.22 2.28
N PRO A 55 -18.53 5.41 3.41
CA PRO A 55 -17.89 5.62 4.71
C PRO A 55 -17.14 4.38 5.23
N THR A 56 -17.26 3.22 4.58
CA THR A 56 -16.54 2.00 4.92
C THR A 56 -15.20 1.86 4.19
N LEU A 57 -14.89 2.78 3.27
CA LEU A 57 -13.74 2.71 2.38
C LEU A 57 -12.78 3.88 2.56
N TRP A 58 -11.53 3.61 2.23
CA TRP A 58 -10.47 4.59 2.03
C TRP A 58 -9.93 4.44 0.61
N ASP A 59 -9.85 5.52 -0.14
CA ASP A 59 -9.43 5.50 -1.55
C ASP A 59 -8.77 6.84 -1.96
N GLY A 60 -8.71 7.10 -3.27
CA GLY A 60 -8.11 8.31 -3.85
C GLY A 60 -6.58 8.29 -3.95
N GLY A 61 -5.91 7.37 -3.25
CA GLY A 61 -4.47 7.22 -3.25
C GLY A 61 -3.95 6.17 -4.24
N GLU A 62 -2.67 5.86 -4.07
CA GLU A 62 -1.93 4.92 -4.91
C GLU A 62 -1.11 3.91 -4.10
N ILE A 63 -0.81 2.77 -4.72
CA ILE A 63 0.10 1.75 -4.21
C ILE A 63 1.14 1.38 -5.29
N LEU A 64 2.41 1.39 -4.91
CA LEU A 64 3.54 0.92 -5.70
C LEU A 64 3.81 -0.56 -5.41
N ASP A 65 3.98 -1.37 -6.45
CA ASP A 65 4.57 -2.70 -6.32
C ASP A 65 6.09 -2.65 -6.59
N PRO A 66 6.95 -2.77 -5.56
CA PRO A 66 8.40 -2.65 -5.74
C PRO A 66 9.00 -3.79 -6.60
N ASN A 67 8.30 -4.91 -6.79
CA ASN A 67 8.80 -6.03 -7.60
C ASN A 67 8.75 -5.76 -9.11
N ASN A 68 7.85 -4.86 -9.54
CA ASN A 68 7.67 -4.50 -10.94
C ASN A 68 7.77 -3.00 -11.22
N GLY A 69 7.88 -2.16 -10.18
CA GLY A 69 8.05 -0.72 -10.30
C GLY A 69 6.78 0.04 -10.69
N LYS A 70 5.63 -0.63 -10.77
CA LYS A 70 4.38 -0.03 -11.23
C LYS A 70 3.54 0.48 -10.06
N THR A 71 2.89 1.61 -10.32
CA THR A 71 1.95 2.23 -9.40
C THR A 71 0.51 1.99 -9.86
N TYR A 72 -0.36 1.73 -8.89
CA TYR A 72 -1.77 1.38 -9.08
C TYR A 72 -2.64 2.28 -8.22
N LYS A 73 -3.89 2.51 -8.62
CA LYS A 73 -4.88 3.08 -7.70
C LYS A 73 -5.10 2.10 -6.55
N VAL A 74 -5.27 2.61 -5.34
CA VAL A 74 -5.51 1.76 -4.16
C VAL A 74 -6.83 2.12 -3.49
N ARG A 75 -7.53 1.08 -3.04
CA ARG A 75 -8.65 1.16 -2.13
C ARG A 75 -8.39 0.25 -0.93
N MET A 76 -8.75 0.72 0.25
CA MET A 76 -8.58 -0.01 1.50
C MET A 76 -9.91 -0.12 2.23
N LYS A 77 -10.17 -1.30 2.81
CA LYS A 77 -11.36 -1.58 3.59
C LYS A 77 -10.97 -2.32 4.88
N PRO A 78 -11.07 -1.68 6.05
CA PRO A 78 -11.00 -2.37 7.32
C PRO A 78 -12.15 -3.39 7.39
N VAL A 79 -11.82 -4.61 7.78
CA VAL A 79 -12.77 -5.71 7.96
C VAL A 79 -12.52 -6.37 9.32
N ASP A 80 -13.43 -7.21 9.77
CA ASP A 80 -13.37 -7.89 11.07
C ASP A 80 -13.13 -6.95 12.25
N GLY A 81 -13.83 -5.81 12.26
CA GLY A 81 -13.66 -4.79 13.29
C GLY A 81 -12.27 -4.13 13.29
N GLY A 82 -11.56 -4.14 12.16
CA GLY A 82 -10.24 -3.54 12.01
C GLY A 82 -9.07 -4.46 12.34
N ARG A 83 -9.31 -5.76 12.57
CA ARG A 83 -8.25 -6.77 12.71
C ARG A 83 -7.59 -7.14 11.39
N ARG A 84 -8.30 -6.95 10.28
CA ARG A 84 -7.81 -7.19 8.93
C ARG A 84 -8.10 -5.97 8.06
N LEU A 85 -7.25 -5.76 7.05
CA LEU A 85 -7.37 -4.70 6.07
C LEU A 85 -7.31 -5.32 4.68
N GLU A 86 -8.39 -5.21 3.92
CA GLU A 86 -8.35 -5.53 2.50
C GLU A 86 -7.72 -4.36 1.75
N VAL A 87 -6.61 -4.62 1.06
CA VAL A 87 -5.88 -3.64 0.25
C VAL A 87 -5.97 -4.06 -1.20
N ARG A 88 -6.67 -3.28 -2.00
CA ARG A 88 -6.90 -3.56 -3.42
C ARG A 88 -6.16 -2.57 -4.30
N GLY A 89 -5.20 -3.07 -5.07
CA GLY A 89 -4.54 -2.33 -6.15
C GLY A 89 -5.20 -2.64 -7.50
N TYR A 90 -5.48 -1.63 -8.32
CA TYR A 90 -6.16 -1.80 -9.60
C TYR A 90 -5.73 -0.77 -10.67
N ILE A 91 -5.96 -1.13 -11.94
CA ILE A 91 -5.75 -0.24 -13.10
C ILE A 91 -7.11 0.20 -13.62
N GLY A 92 -7.33 1.52 -13.76
CA GLY A 92 -8.59 2.05 -14.27
C GLY A 92 -9.75 1.81 -13.29
N ALA A 93 -10.51 0.74 -13.52
CA ALA A 93 -11.66 0.36 -12.72
C ALA A 93 -11.30 -0.68 -11.63
N PRO A 94 -11.91 -0.64 -10.43
CA PRO A 94 -11.61 -1.57 -9.35
C PRO A 94 -11.77 -3.05 -9.70
N LEU A 95 -12.60 -3.43 -10.67
CA LEU A 95 -12.77 -4.82 -11.10
C LEU A 95 -11.46 -5.43 -11.66
N LEU A 96 -10.61 -4.62 -12.28
CA LEU A 96 -9.34 -5.05 -12.88
C LEU A 96 -8.18 -4.81 -11.91
N GLY A 97 -8.08 -5.67 -10.90
CA GLY A 97 -7.09 -5.51 -9.84
C GLY A 97 -6.90 -6.76 -8.98
N ARG A 98 -6.03 -6.63 -8.00
CA ARG A 98 -5.71 -7.69 -7.02
C ARG A 98 -5.97 -7.16 -5.62
N THR A 99 -6.52 -8.02 -4.77
CA THR A 99 -6.70 -7.74 -3.35
C THR A 99 -5.69 -8.55 -2.53
N GLN A 100 -5.05 -7.91 -1.57
CA GLN A 100 -4.32 -8.56 -0.49
C GLN A 100 -5.07 -8.30 0.82
N THR A 101 -4.96 -9.24 1.77
CA THR A 101 -5.44 -9.03 3.14
C THR A 101 -4.23 -8.81 4.04
N TRP A 102 -4.13 -7.64 4.65
CA TRP A 102 -3.14 -7.36 5.67
C TRP A 102 -3.75 -7.64 7.03
N VAL A 103 -3.04 -8.44 7.83
CA VAL A 103 -3.44 -8.75 9.20
C VAL A 103 -2.78 -7.73 10.13
N ARG A 104 -3.56 -7.12 11.02
CA ARG A 104 -3.04 -6.21 12.03
C ARG A 104 -2.20 -7.00 13.02
N VAL A 105 -1.03 -6.46 13.35
CA VAL A 105 -0.13 -6.97 14.40
C VAL A 105 0.13 -5.82 15.37
N ASP A 106 0.24 -6.14 16.66
CA ASP A 106 0.47 -5.18 17.74
C ASP A 106 1.96 -4.87 17.92
#